data_AF-A0A5J4VUN3-F1
#
_entry.id   AF-A0A5J4VUN3-F1
#
_cell.length_a   1.000
_cell.length_b   1.000
_cell.length_c   1.000
_cell.angle_alpha   90.00
_cell.angle_beta   90.00
_cell.angle_gamma   90.00
#
_symmetry.space_group_name_H-M   'P 1'
#
loop_
_entity.id
_entity.type
_entity.pdbx_description
1 polymer ?
#
loop_
_entity_poly.entity_id
_entity_poly.type
_entity_poly.pdbx_seq_one_letter_code
_entity_poly.pdbx_strand_id
1 'polypeptide(L)'
;NLEVQRNQLHIGNLERTLDGVLDPIELWLITSDLRDSEVSCSSEALRMVKDSCDEGYCQKPSGLFLAEAASCSPPLVARLWNGSGYQKVEIKESAIFTPEEELKLLAKILHINYNTCFVTAQEI
;
A
#
# COMPACT_ATOMS: atom_id res chain seq x y z
N ASN A 1 -10.20 -13.90 10.24
CA ASN A 1 -11.37 -13.03 10.10
C ASN A 1 -11.26 -11.69 10.87
N LEU A 2 -10.03 -11.25 11.23
CA LEU A 2 -9.75 -9.90 11.78
C LEU A 2 -8.84 -9.07 10.84
N GLU A 3 -8.27 -9.72 9.82
CA GLU A 3 -7.27 -9.14 8.90
C GLU A 3 -7.90 -8.44 7.70
N VAL A 4 -9.11 -8.84 7.29
CA VAL A 4 -9.85 -8.24 6.16
C VAL A 4 -10.35 -6.82 6.51
N GLN A 5 -10.65 -6.55 7.79
CA GLN A 5 -11.04 -5.20 8.24
C GLN A 5 -9.87 -4.22 8.34
N ARG A 6 -8.61 -4.70 8.36
CA ARG A 6 -7.43 -3.83 8.52
C ARG A 6 -7.01 -3.09 7.25
N ASN A 7 -7.52 -3.47 6.08
CA ASN A 7 -7.02 -2.94 4.80
C ASN A 7 -8.01 -2.03 4.07
N GLN A 8 -9.24 -1.87 4.57
CA GLN A 8 -10.19 -0.91 4.01
C GLN A 8 -9.73 0.51 4.32
N LEU A 9 -9.60 1.32 3.27
CA LEU A 9 -9.24 2.72 3.40
C LEU A 9 -10.38 3.46 4.09
N HIS A 10 -10.08 4.13 5.21
CA HIS A 10 -11.03 5.04 5.85
C HIS A 10 -10.53 6.47 5.65
N ILE A 11 -11.05 7.18 4.63
CA ILE A 11 -10.59 8.53 4.27
C ILE A 11 -10.68 9.49 5.47
N GLY A 12 -11.73 9.39 6.28
CA GLY A 12 -11.84 10.21 7.50
C GLY A 12 -10.82 9.88 8.60
N ASN A 13 -10.18 8.70 8.55
CA ASN A 13 -9.05 8.39 9.42
C ASN A 13 -7.75 9.00 8.87
N LEU A 14 -7.57 8.92 7.54
CA LEU A 14 -6.44 9.52 6.85
C LEU A 14 -6.40 11.05 7.06
N GLU A 15 -7.53 11.72 6.85
CA GLU A 15 -7.70 13.16 7.11
C GLU A 15 -7.30 13.53 8.53
N ARG A 16 -7.85 12.84 9.54
CA ARG A 16 -7.58 13.13 10.95
C ARG A 16 -6.12 12.90 11.33
N THR A 17 -5.49 11.87 10.77
CA THR A 17 -4.11 11.49 11.12
C THR A 17 -3.10 12.43 10.48
N LEU A 18 -3.41 12.95 9.29
CA LEU A 18 -2.54 13.88 8.56
C LEU A 18 -2.83 15.36 8.85
N ASP A 19 -3.92 15.66 9.56
CA ASP A 19 -4.22 17.00 10.08
C ASP A 19 -3.08 17.50 10.99
N GLY A 20 -2.53 18.67 10.66
CA GLY A 20 -1.35 19.23 11.33
C GLY A 20 -0.01 18.58 10.98
N VAL A 21 0.01 17.52 10.16
CA VAL A 21 1.22 16.93 9.57
C VAL A 21 1.47 17.51 8.17
N LEU A 22 0.40 17.61 7.38
CA LEU A 22 0.40 18.26 6.07
C LEU A 22 -0.15 19.69 6.16
N ASP A 23 0.22 20.52 5.17
CA ASP A 23 -0.46 21.80 4.99
C ASP A 23 -1.96 21.57 4.68
N PRO A 24 -2.87 22.40 5.19
CA PRO A 24 -4.31 22.21 4.97
C PRO A 24 -4.73 22.16 3.50
N ILE A 25 -4.04 22.88 2.60
CA ILE A 25 -4.32 22.86 1.16
C ILE A 25 -3.86 21.54 0.56
N GLU A 26 -2.65 21.08 0.91
CA GLU A 26 -2.12 19.79 0.47
C GLU A 26 -3.02 18.63 0.93
N LEU A 27 -3.44 18.66 2.19
CA LEU A 27 -4.35 17.66 2.75
C LEU A 27 -5.70 17.67 2.03
N TRP A 28 -6.27 18.85 1.79
CA TRP A 28 -7.54 18.98 1.09
C TRP A 28 -7.46 18.47 -0.35
N LEU A 29 -6.38 18.76 -1.07
CA LEU A 29 -6.15 18.27 -2.44
C LEU A 29 -6.13 16.74 -2.46
N ILE A 30 -5.26 16.14 -1.65
CA ILE A 30 -5.12 14.68 -1.56
C ILE A 30 -6.45 14.02 -1.21
N THR A 31 -7.18 14.55 -0.23
CA THR A 31 -8.40 13.88 0.25
C THR A 31 -9.58 14.11 -0.68
N SER A 32 -9.59 15.20 -1.44
CA SER A 32 -10.55 15.43 -2.53
C SER A 32 -10.30 14.45 -3.66
N ASP A 33 -9.05 14.31 -4.11
CA ASP A 33 -8.67 13.34 -5.15
C ASP A 33 -9.01 11.91 -4.74
N LEU A 34 -8.74 11.55 -3.48
CA LEU A 34 -9.11 10.23 -2.95
C LEU A 34 -10.62 9.99 -2.92
N ARG A 35 -11.44 11.01 -2.64
CA ARG A 35 -12.91 10.91 -2.62
C ARG A 35 -13.51 10.86 -4.02
N ASP A 36 -12.91 11.60 -4.95
CA ASP A 36 -13.32 11.62 -6.35
C ASP A 36 -12.85 10.35 -7.09
N SER A 37 -11.80 9.70 -6.58
CA SER A 37 -11.37 8.38 -7.04
C SER A 37 -12.22 7.26 -6.45
N GLU A 38 -12.44 6.18 -7.20
CA GLU A 38 -13.06 4.95 -6.69
C GLU A 38 -12.10 4.09 -5.83
N VAL A 39 -11.10 4.72 -5.20
CA VAL A 39 -10.10 4.01 -4.40
C VAL A 39 -10.73 3.42 -3.16
N SER A 40 -10.62 2.10 -3.04
CA SER A 40 -11.21 1.34 -1.93
C SER A 40 -10.17 0.75 -0.99
N CYS A 41 -8.88 0.81 -1.34
CA CYS A 41 -7.82 0.16 -0.60
C CYS A 41 -6.66 1.08 -0.23
N SER A 42 -6.03 0.75 0.91
CA SER A 42 -4.97 1.54 1.52
C SER A 42 -3.71 1.66 0.65
N SER A 43 -3.39 0.64 -0.14
CA SER A 43 -2.21 0.66 -1.03
C SER A 43 -2.38 1.59 -2.22
N GLU A 44 -3.58 1.71 -2.77
CA GLU A 44 -3.87 2.66 -3.86
C GLU A 44 -3.83 4.10 -3.34
N ALA A 45 -4.44 4.36 -2.18
CA ALA A 45 -4.34 5.66 -1.54
C ALA A 45 -2.89 6.07 -1.25
N LEU A 46 -2.08 5.16 -0.70
CA LEU A 46 -0.66 5.43 -0.46
C LEU A 46 0.10 5.71 -1.77
N ARG A 47 -0.24 5.07 -2.90
CA ARG A 47 0.35 5.39 -4.20
C ARG A 47 -0.04 6.80 -4.65
N MET A 48 -1.32 7.17 -4.56
CA MET A 48 -1.77 8.52 -4.94
C MET A 48 -1.10 9.62 -4.10
N VAL A 49 -0.97 9.40 -2.78
CA VAL A 49 -0.26 10.33 -1.89
C VAL A 49 1.22 10.42 -2.28
N LYS A 50 1.85 9.28 -2.59
CA LYS A 50 3.24 9.26 -3.04
C LYS A 50 3.42 10.03 -4.35
N ASP A 51 2.57 9.76 -5.33
CA ASP A 51 2.63 10.40 -6.66
C ASP A 51 2.43 11.92 -6.53
N SER A 52 1.49 12.35 -5.68
CA SER A 52 1.29 13.77 -5.35
C SER A 52 2.54 14.43 -4.77
N CYS A 53 3.28 13.71 -3.92
CA CYS A 53 4.48 14.25 -3.29
C CYS A 53 5.70 14.19 -4.22
N ASP A 54 5.78 13.19 -5.10
CA ASP A 54 6.82 13.11 -6.15
C ASP A 54 6.63 14.20 -7.21
N GLU A 55 5.39 14.59 -7.52
CA GLU A 55 5.06 15.75 -8.36
C GLU A 55 5.24 17.10 -7.65
N GLY A 56 5.51 17.08 -6.34
CA GLY A 56 5.76 18.29 -5.55
C GLY A 56 4.50 19.03 -5.10
N TYR A 57 3.32 18.42 -5.21
CA TYR A 57 2.07 18.99 -4.70
C TYR A 57 1.92 18.85 -3.19
N CYS A 58 2.65 17.92 -2.55
CA CYS A 58 2.63 17.75 -1.10
C CYS A 58 4.02 17.54 -0.48
N GLN A 59 4.17 17.95 0.78
CA GLN A 59 5.29 17.53 1.60
C GLN A 59 5.21 16.03 1.90
N LYS A 60 6.36 15.36 1.86
CA LYS A 60 6.45 13.92 2.13
C LYS A 60 6.24 13.63 3.62
N PRO A 61 5.11 13.02 4.04
CA PRO A 61 4.88 12.72 5.45
C PRO A 61 5.81 11.59 5.90
N SER A 62 6.02 11.48 7.22
CA SER A 62 6.71 10.33 7.80
C SER A 62 5.97 9.03 7.48
N GLY A 63 6.74 7.96 7.21
CA GLY A 63 6.19 6.63 6.98
C GLY A 63 5.35 6.10 8.16
N LEU A 64 5.61 6.58 9.38
CA LEU A 64 4.80 6.24 10.56
C LEU A 64 3.38 6.81 10.47
N PHE A 65 3.25 8.10 10.15
CA PHE A 65 1.95 8.76 10.00
C PHE A 65 1.17 8.19 8.82
N LEU A 66 1.85 7.84 7.73
CA LEU A 66 1.22 7.16 6.59
C LEU A 66 0.69 5.78 6.94
N ALA A 67 1.44 5.02 7.75
CA ALA A 67 1.02 3.69 8.17
C ALA A 67 -0.24 3.78 9.05
N GLU A 68 -0.25 4.73 9.98
CA GLU A 68 -1.39 5.00 10.86
C GLU A 68 -2.61 5.53 10.08
N ALA A 69 -2.39 6.51 9.19
CA ALA A 69 -3.44 7.12 8.37
C ALA A 69 -4.16 6.09 7.49
N ALA A 70 -3.37 5.24 6.82
CA ALA A 70 -3.86 4.18 5.96
C ALA A 70 -4.18 2.88 6.74
N SER A 71 -4.14 2.90 8.07
CA SER A 71 -4.40 1.72 8.93
C SER A 71 -3.64 0.45 8.53
N CYS A 72 -2.44 0.63 7.99
CA CYS A 72 -1.65 -0.45 7.40
C CYS A 72 -0.32 -0.66 8.12
N SER A 73 0.41 -1.71 7.75
CA SER A 73 1.67 -2.03 8.42
C SER A 73 2.80 -1.09 7.95
N PRO A 74 3.68 -0.61 8.85
CA PRO A 74 4.85 0.19 8.45
C PRO A 74 5.72 -0.44 7.34
N PRO A 75 5.91 -1.78 7.28
CA PRO A 75 6.60 -2.41 6.15
C PRO A 75 5.90 -2.21 4.80
N LEU A 76 4.56 -2.15 4.75
CA LEU A 76 3.82 -1.87 3.52
C LEU A 76 4.13 -0.46 3.02
N VAL A 77 4.13 0.53 3.92
CA VAL A 77 4.48 1.91 3.59
C VAL A 77 5.91 1.97 3.10
N ALA A 78 6.87 1.42 3.85
CA ALA A 78 8.29 1.42 3.44
C ALA A 78 8.50 0.81 2.04
N ARG A 79 7.76 -0.27 1.72
CA ARG A 79 7.80 -0.91 0.40
C ARG A 79 7.30 0.00 -0.72
N LEU A 80 6.20 0.72 -0.51
CA LEU A 80 5.63 1.64 -1.50
C LEU A 80 6.48 2.92 -1.62
N TRP A 81 7.05 3.40 -0.52
CA TRP A 81 7.70 4.71 -0.42
C TRP A 81 9.18 4.73 -0.81
N ASN A 82 9.91 3.64 -0.57
CA ASN A 82 11.37 3.62 -0.72
C ASN A 82 11.84 3.00 -2.03
N GLY A 83 10.92 2.62 -2.93
CA GLY A 83 11.24 2.35 -4.33
C GLY A 83 12.27 1.25 -4.58
N SER A 84 12.63 0.41 -3.61
CA SER A 84 13.26 -0.86 -3.94
C SER A 84 12.13 -1.77 -4.43
N GLY A 85 11.78 -1.60 -5.71
CA GLY A 85 11.20 -2.70 -6.47
C GLY A 85 11.99 -3.96 -6.13
N TYR A 86 11.27 -5.07 -5.94
CA TYR A 86 11.81 -6.38 -5.57
C TYR A 86 13.31 -6.48 -5.85
N GLN A 87 14.15 -6.37 -4.82
CA GLN A 87 15.51 -6.82 -5.00
C GLN A 87 15.37 -8.32 -5.06
N LYS A 88 15.26 -8.85 -6.29
CA LYS A 88 15.30 -10.28 -6.55
C LYS A 88 16.65 -10.74 -6.04
N VAL A 89 16.69 -11.13 -4.77
CA VAL A 89 17.82 -11.85 -4.22
C VAL A 89 17.75 -13.21 -4.91
N GLU A 90 18.46 -13.35 -6.02
CA GLU A 90 18.73 -14.66 -6.60
C GLU A 90 19.57 -15.42 -5.57
N ILE A 91 18.87 -16.15 -4.71
CA ILE A 91 19.48 -17.22 -3.92
C ILE A 91 19.89 -18.26 -4.95
N LYS A 92 21.20 -18.33 -5.24
CA LYS A 92 21.78 -19.34 -6.11
C LYS A 92 21.37 -20.73 -5.61
N GLU A 93 20.48 -21.34 -6.38
CA GLU A 93 20.22 -22.78 -6.50
C GLU A 93 20.24 -23.59 -5.20
N SER A 94 19.15 -23.47 -4.45
CA SER A 94 18.51 -24.64 -3.85
C SER A 94 17.01 -24.38 -3.91
N ALA A 95 16.23 -25.32 -4.44
CA ALA A 95 14.78 -25.17 -4.46
C ALA A 95 14.30 -24.95 -3.01
N ILE A 96 13.92 -23.71 -2.69
CA ILE A 96 13.51 -23.31 -1.33
C ILE A 96 12.20 -24.00 -0.95
N PHE A 97 11.40 -24.36 -1.97
CA PHE A 97 10.12 -25.03 -1.84
C PHE A 97 10.08 -26.25 -2.75
N THR A 98 9.40 -27.28 -2.27
CA THR A 98 8.93 -28.38 -3.11
C THR A 98 7.79 -27.89 -4.01
N PRO A 99 7.52 -28.53 -5.16
CA PRO A 99 6.42 -28.16 -6.06
C PRO A 99 5.05 -28.07 -5.35
N GLU A 100 4.85 -28.89 -4.32
CA GLU A 100 3.62 -28.90 -3.54
C GLU A 100 3.50 -27.69 -2.59
N GLU A 101 4.63 -27.24 -2.04
CA GLU A 101 4.70 -26.01 -1.24
C GLU A 101 4.51 -24.76 -2.11
N GLU A 102 5.05 -24.76 -3.33
CA GLU A 102 4.81 -23.69 -4.30
C GLU A 102 3.33 -23.60 -4.67
N LEU A 103 2.66 -24.73 -4.96
CA LEU A 103 1.23 -24.76 -5.23
C LEU A 103 0.39 -24.27 -4.05
N LYS A 104 0.74 -24.67 -2.81
CA LYS A 104 0.08 -24.18 -1.59
C LYS A 104 0.31 -22.69 -1.38
N LEU A 105 1.50 -22.19 -1.69
CA LEU A 105 1.83 -20.78 -1.59
C LEU A 105 1.09 -19.97 -2.65
N LEU A 106 1.07 -20.43 -3.90
CA LEU A 106 0.29 -19.82 -5.00
C LEU A 106 -1.20 -19.78 -4.68
N ALA A 107 -1.77 -20.86 -4.15
CA ALA A 107 -3.17 -20.87 -3.72
C ALA A 107 -3.44 -19.85 -2.61
N LYS A 108 -2.52 -19.70 -1.65
CA LYS A 108 -2.63 -18.67 -0.59
C LYS A 108 -2.50 -17.26 -1.16
N ILE A 109 -1.57 -17.02 -2.07
CA ILE A 109 -1.38 -15.71 -2.73
C ILE A 109 -2.61 -15.35 -3.57
N LEU A 110 -3.14 -16.29 -4.37
CA LEU A 110 -4.35 -16.09 -5.16
C LEU A 110 -5.56 -15.82 -4.26
N HIS A 111 -5.69 -16.53 -3.14
CA HIS A 111 -6.73 -16.28 -2.15
C HIS A 111 -6.60 -14.90 -1.50
N ILE A 112 -5.37 -14.48 -1.20
CA ILE A 112 -5.09 -13.11 -0.73
C ILE A 112 -5.47 -12.11 -1.82
N ASN A 113 -5.01 -12.25 -3.06
CA ASN A 113 -5.29 -11.33 -4.15
C ASN A 113 -6.80 -11.20 -4.42
N TYR A 114 -7.53 -12.31 -4.43
CA TYR A 114 -8.98 -12.32 -4.60
C TYR A 114 -9.74 -11.64 -3.45
N ASN A 115 -9.22 -11.72 -2.23
CA ASN A 115 -9.87 -11.17 -1.03
C ASN A 115 -9.34 -9.79 -0.59
N THR A 116 -8.21 -9.34 -1.13
CA THR A 116 -7.53 -8.11 -0.72
C THR A 116 -7.24 -7.16 -1.88
N CYS A 117 -7.70 -7.48 -3.09
CA CYS A 117 -7.53 -6.68 -4.32
C CYS A 117 -6.07 -6.30 -4.65
N PHE A 118 -5.08 -7.08 -4.18
CA PHE A 118 -3.71 -6.92 -4.65
C PHE A 118 -3.61 -7.39 -6.11
N VAL A 119 -3.52 -6.44 -7.05
CA VAL A 119 -3.12 -6.72 -8.44
C VAL A 119 -1.59 -6.81 -8.48
N THR A 120 -1.06 -8.03 -8.49
CA THR A 120 0.31 -8.26 -8.95
C THR A 120 0.25 -8.39 -10.47
N ALA A 121 0.82 -7.44 -11.20
CA ALA A 121 1.05 -7.59 -12.63
C ALA A 121 1.96 -8.82 -12.83
N GLN A 122 1.38 -9.90 -13.36
CA GLN A 122 2.14 -10.98 -13.97
C GLN A 122 2.31 -10.58 -15.44
N GLU A 123 3.50 -10.08 -15.80
CA GLU A 123 3.89 -10.06 -17.21
C GLU A 123 4.07 -11.51 -17.68
N ILE A 124 3.37 -11.86 -18.76
CA ILE A 124 3.46 -13.14 -19.47
C ILE A 124 4.52 -13.00 -20.55
#